data_AF-A0A7Y8F1W0-F1
#
_entry.id   AF-A0A7Y8F1W0-F1
#
_cell.length_a   1.000
_cell.length_b   1.000
_cell.length_c   1.000
_cell.angle_alpha   90.00
_cell.angle_beta   90.00
_cell.angle_gamma   90.00
#
_symmetry.space_group_name_H-M   'P 1'
#
loop_
_entity.id
_entity.type
_entity.pdbx_description
1 polymer ?
#
loop_
_entity_poly.entity_id
_entity_poly.type
_entity_poly.pdbx_seq_one_letter_code
_entity_poly.pdbx_strand_id
1 'polypeptide(L)'
;MLEPGLLGWVTGALVLLDDIEPGLLARVLTAAPQRRQAIFAAISTREIKAGVADVGSELFSPTFAEVVRYGRAMDILRHAYGDIPAGLPGMLERVGEKPLPRAKDYIAIYDLLISDDARGANALRGSSRITCRKLEVLAALDPRWRHANTLNRIDTGVEAMTFNSAVKFVQSVNSKATDDAVAGAIGLMRPTSTLPRLLERFLRRADQLPPHPLGDGDNELRPLSTTHNLLKASRKYKNCLAHRLSEIAAGKMAIAEFRSEILLEFQPMTMGAGWLLWSAHGPRNGRVALDLKDAAAGACERHGVPSVQDRYLCGGSPVCGSQPVLPVRALPLLPMRSGKGDLRNRFHRSRARRPHVDGPEFRPHTAGCRRRGHWSRGRRTTSPMPCSSPRVAVGLAAQRSATTMATIAQRKILRWRQRMPCLRRSNRRPPEWVGAQFSTTSSSASA
;
A
#
# COMPACT_ATOMS: atom_id res chain seq x y z
N MET A 1 19.89 27.90 10.81
CA MET A 1 19.65 27.33 9.47
C MET A 1 19.21 28.48 8.60
N LEU A 2 20.01 28.86 7.61
CA LEU A 2 19.62 29.88 6.65
C LEU A 2 18.31 29.43 5.98
N GLU A 3 17.34 30.34 5.84
CA GLU A 3 16.14 30.03 5.10
C GLU A 3 16.53 29.55 3.69
N PRO A 4 15.94 28.46 3.19
CA PRO A 4 16.19 28.03 1.83
C PRO A 4 15.82 29.18 0.90
N GLY A 5 16.79 29.68 0.13
CA GLY A 5 16.57 30.78 -0.80
C GLY A 5 15.46 30.48 -1.82
N LEU A 6 15.18 31.43 -2.72
CA LEU A 6 14.07 31.32 -3.69
C LEU A 6 14.00 29.98 -4.45
N LEU A 7 15.16 29.35 -4.70
CA LEU A 7 15.29 28.07 -5.40
C LEU A 7 15.75 26.92 -4.48
N GLY A 8 15.73 27.09 -3.17
CA GLY A 8 16.13 26.08 -2.20
C GLY A 8 17.65 25.93 -2.09
N TRP A 9 18.12 24.68 -2.08
CA TRP A 9 19.54 24.36 -1.89
C TRP A 9 20.44 24.95 -3.00
N VAL A 10 19.92 25.10 -4.21
CA VAL A 10 20.70 25.54 -5.38
C VAL A 10 20.96 27.05 -5.43
N THR A 11 20.30 27.85 -4.57
CA THR A 11 20.42 29.31 -4.63
C THR A 11 21.85 29.80 -4.41
N GLY A 12 22.57 29.26 -3.43
CA GLY A 12 23.95 29.68 -3.16
C GLY A 12 24.87 29.41 -4.34
N ALA A 13 24.79 28.21 -4.92
CA ALA A 13 25.55 27.84 -6.11
C ALA A 13 25.24 28.73 -7.32
N LEU A 14 23.98 29.11 -7.52
CA LEU A 14 23.60 29.99 -8.63
C LEU A 14 24.10 31.42 -8.46
N VAL A 15 24.19 31.94 -7.23
CA VAL A 15 24.77 33.27 -6.97
C VAL A 15 26.26 33.25 -7.30
N LEU A 16 27.00 32.25 -6.83
CA LEU A 16 28.42 32.10 -7.16
C LEU A 16 28.67 31.97 -8.67
N LEU A 17 27.80 31.25 -9.38
CA LEU A 17 27.88 31.14 -10.84
C LEU A 17 27.52 32.47 -11.55
N ASP A 18 26.62 33.27 -10.98
CA ASP A 18 26.25 34.59 -11.51
C ASP A 18 27.38 35.61 -11.30
N ASP A 19 28.14 35.51 -10.21
CA ASP A 19 29.33 36.34 -9.97
C ASP A 19 30.42 36.09 -11.01
N ILE A 20 30.57 34.83 -11.46
CA ILE A 20 31.51 34.45 -12.54
C ILE A 20 30.95 34.84 -13.92
N GLU A 21 29.65 34.62 -14.13
CA GLU A 21 28.96 34.83 -15.41
C GLU A 21 27.67 35.65 -15.21
N PRO A 22 27.76 37.00 -15.19
CA PRO A 22 26.65 37.89 -14.78
C PRO A 22 25.38 37.78 -15.62
N GLY A 23 24.24 37.47 -15.00
CA GLY A 23 22.94 37.30 -15.67
C GLY A 23 22.53 35.84 -15.89
N LEU A 24 23.34 34.89 -15.44
CA LEU A 24 23.00 33.47 -15.35
C LEU A 24 21.73 33.24 -14.53
N LEU A 25 21.56 33.92 -13.38
CA LEU A 25 20.39 33.74 -12.52
C LEU A 25 19.09 34.15 -13.24
N ALA A 26 19.08 35.31 -13.89
CA ALA A 26 17.94 35.78 -14.70
C ALA A 26 17.60 34.77 -15.81
N ARG A 27 18.63 34.20 -16.45
CA ARG A 27 18.46 33.19 -17.49
C ARG A 27 17.94 31.85 -16.95
N VAL A 28 18.34 31.45 -15.74
CA VAL A 28 17.80 30.24 -15.09
C VAL A 28 16.32 30.44 -14.76
N LEU A 29 15.93 31.59 -14.21
CA LEU A 29 14.53 31.86 -13.85
C LEU A 29 13.61 31.88 -15.08
N THR A 30 14.10 32.35 -16.22
CA THR A 30 13.35 32.44 -17.48
C THR A 30 13.48 31.22 -18.40
N ALA A 31 14.38 30.29 -18.09
CA ALA A 31 14.60 29.11 -18.92
C ALA A 31 13.43 28.12 -18.92
N ALA A 32 13.29 27.38 -20.03
CA ALA A 32 12.34 26.28 -20.13
C ALA A 32 12.61 25.19 -19.06
N PRO A 33 11.58 24.44 -18.59
CA PRO A 33 11.71 23.46 -17.52
C PRO A 33 12.84 22.45 -17.73
N GLN A 34 12.99 21.89 -18.93
CA GLN A 34 14.03 20.93 -19.26
C GLN A 34 15.45 21.51 -19.03
N ARG A 35 15.69 22.75 -19.47
CA ARG A 35 16.99 23.41 -19.30
C ARG A 35 17.26 23.74 -17.82
N ARG A 36 16.26 24.23 -17.09
CA ARG A 36 16.39 24.47 -15.63
C ARG A 36 16.79 23.20 -14.89
N GLN A 37 16.12 22.09 -15.18
CA GLN A 37 16.40 20.82 -14.52
C GLN A 37 17.77 20.24 -14.91
N ALA A 38 18.24 20.48 -16.14
CA ALA A 38 19.62 20.16 -16.54
C ALA A 38 20.65 20.95 -15.73
N ILE A 39 20.41 22.25 -15.50
CA ILE A 39 21.27 23.10 -14.67
C ILE A 39 21.28 22.60 -13.22
N PHE A 40 20.11 22.33 -12.63
CA PHE A 40 20.03 21.80 -11.26
C PHE A 40 20.71 20.44 -11.12
N ALA A 41 20.56 19.54 -12.10
CA ALA A 41 21.26 18.27 -12.14
C ALA A 41 22.78 18.48 -12.21
N ALA A 42 23.26 19.37 -13.08
CA ALA A 42 24.69 19.67 -13.22
C ALA A 42 25.30 20.29 -11.95
N ILE A 43 24.57 21.17 -11.26
CA ILE A 43 25.03 21.72 -9.97
C ILE A 43 25.04 20.63 -8.90
N SER A 44 24.04 19.74 -8.88
CA SER A 44 23.97 18.65 -7.90
C SER A 44 25.18 17.72 -7.95
N THR A 45 25.74 17.46 -9.14
CA THR A 45 26.94 16.62 -9.28
C THR A 45 28.18 17.29 -8.71
N ARG A 46 28.31 18.62 -8.86
CA ARG A 46 29.42 19.40 -8.32
C ARG A 46 29.33 19.49 -6.80
N GLU A 47 28.16 19.81 -6.25
CA GLU A 47 27.96 19.87 -4.79
C GLU A 47 28.26 18.53 -4.11
N ILE A 48 27.82 17.41 -4.68
CA ILE A 48 28.08 16.08 -4.10
C ILE A 48 29.55 15.69 -4.20
N LYS A 49 30.23 16.05 -5.30
CA LYS A 49 31.67 15.83 -5.45
C LYS A 49 32.47 16.68 -4.45
N ALA A 50 32.04 17.91 -4.20
CA ALA A 50 32.67 18.81 -3.23
C ALA A 50 32.33 18.47 -1.77
N GLY A 51 31.23 17.80 -1.47
CA GLY A 51 30.90 17.32 -0.11
C GLY A 51 31.91 16.34 0.50
N VAL A 52 32.94 15.93 -0.24
CA VAL A 52 34.06 15.08 0.19
C VAL A 52 35.36 15.87 0.38
N ALA A 53 35.48 17.08 -0.18
CA ALA A 53 36.66 17.92 -0.13
C ALA A 53 36.26 19.35 0.24
N ASP A 54 36.79 19.88 1.33
CA ASP A 54 36.52 21.24 1.82
C ASP A 54 37.08 22.28 0.83
N VAL A 55 36.31 22.58 -0.22
CA VAL A 55 36.76 23.39 -1.35
C VAL A 55 35.91 24.65 -1.41
N GLY A 56 36.44 25.69 -0.76
CA GLY A 56 36.10 27.07 -1.05
C GLY A 56 36.49 27.46 -2.48
N SER A 57 35.77 28.45 -3.05
CA SER A 57 35.96 29.15 -4.34
C SER A 57 36.18 28.36 -5.65
N GLU A 58 36.72 27.13 -5.64
CA GLU A 58 37.02 26.34 -6.84
C GLU A 58 35.88 25.39 -7.26
N LEU A 59 34.74 25.43 -6.57
CA LEU A 59 33.59 24.55 -6.87
C LEU A 59 33.12 24.68 -8.33
N PHE A 60 33.23 25.89 -8.88
CA PHE A 60 32.76 26.23 -10.21
C PHE A 60 33.88 26.86 -11.03
N SER A 61 34.34 26.16 -12.07
CA SER A 61 35.27 26.73 -13.04
C SER A 61 34.56 27.75 -13.95
N PRO A 62 35.29 28.76 -14.49
CA PRO A 62 34.74 29.67 -15.49
C PRO A 62 34.12 28.95 -16.69
N THR A 63 34.76 27.87 -17.14
CA THR A 63 34.25 27.00 -18.22
C THR A 63 32.91 26.35 -17.88
N PHE A 64 32.69 25.97 -16.63
CA PHE A 64 31.40 25.41 -16.20
C PHE A 64 30.32 26.49 -16.17
N ALA A 65 30.64 27.69 -15.66
CA ALA A 65 29.72 28.83 -15.64
C ALA A 65 29.29 29.22 -17.06
N GLU A 66 30.23 29.29 -18.01
CA GLU A 66 29.95 29.56 -19.42
C GLU A 66 28.99 28.52 -20.03
N VAL A 67 29.25 27.22 -19.81
CA VAL A 67 28.38 26.13 -20.30
C VAL A 67 26.98 26.19 -19.67
N VAL A 68 26.87 26.45 -18.37
CA VAL A 68 25.57 26.61 -17.69
C VAL A 68 24.83 27.82 -18.24
N ARG A 69 25.53 28.92 -18.52
CA ARG A 69 24.95 30.16 -19.04
C ARG A 69 24.48 30.02 -20.47
N TYR A 70 25.30 29.51 -21.39
CA TYR A 70 25.01 29.55 -22.83
C TYR A 70 24.58 28.21 -23.41
N GLY A 71 24.97 27.09 -22.78
CA GLY A 71 24.74 25.74 -23.28
C GLY A 71 23.27 25.34 -23.37
N ARG A 72 23.01 24.38 -24.27
CA ARG A 72 21.74 23.66 -24.35
C ARG A 72 21.66 22.64 -23.21
N ALA A 73 20.46 22.17 -22.90
CA ALA A 73 20.24 21.20 -21.81
C ALA A 73 21.15 19.95 -21.94
N MET A 74 21.34 19.44 -23.17
CA MET A 74 22.22 18.30 -23.43
C MET A 74 23.70 18.62 -23.20
N ASP A 75 24.16 19.81 -23.57
CA ASP A 75 25.58 20.18 -23.42
C ASP A 75 25.93 20.39 -21.94
N ILE A 76 25.00 20.98 -21.18
CA ILE A 76 25.09 21.13 -19.73
C ILE A 76 25.20 19.75 -19.06
N LEU A 77 24.31 18.80 -19.43
CA LEU A 77 24.36 17.45 -18.89
C LEU A 77 25.64 16.71 -19.29
N ARG A 78 26.10 16.86 -20.53
CA ARG A 78 27.31 16.19 -21.05
C ARG A 78 28.54 16.69 -20.30
N HIS A 79 28.62 17.99 -20.07
CA HIS A 79 29.70 18.58 -19.30
C HIS A 79 29.69 18.10 -17.83
N ALA A 80 28.52 17.89 -17.23
CA ALA A 80 28.41 17.50 -15.82
C ALA A 80 28.60 15.99 -15.55
N TYR A 81 28.07 15.13 -16.43
CA TYR A 81 28.03 13.68 -16.26
C TYR A 81 28.97 12.92 -17.20
N GLY A 82 29.50 13.57 -18.25
CA GLY A 82 30.17 12.88 -19.34
C GLY A 82 29.15 12.17 -20.21
N ASP A 83 29.07 10.85 -20.09
CA ASP A 83 28.10 10.04 -20.82
C ASP A 83 26.69 10.19 -20.25
N ILE A 84 25.74 10.55 -21.13
CA ILE A 84 24.35 10.79 -20.77
C ILE A 84 23.52 9.54 -21.11
N PRO A 85 22.93 8.86 -20.12
CA PRO A 85 22.09 7.71 -20.39
C PRO A 85 20.80 8.11 -21.12
N ALA A 86 20.32 7.21 -21.98
CA ALA A 86 19.16 7.45 -22.81
C ALA A 86 17.89 7.75 -21.97
N GLY A 87 17.25 8.89 -22.28
CA GLY A 87 16.02 9.32 -21.63
C GLY A 87 16.21 10.17 -20.36
N LEU A 88 17.44 10.44 -19.91
CA LEU A 88 17.69 11.36 -18.78
C LEU A 88 17.05 12.75 -18.98
N PRO A 89 17.19 13.44 -20.13
CA PRO A 89 16.58 14.75 -20.32
C PRO A 89 15.06 14.73 -20.17
N GLY A 90 14.40 13.71 -20.73
CA GLY A 90 12.95 13.54 -20.63
C GLY A 90 12.48 13.17 -19.22
N MET A 91 13.32 12.51 -18.42
CA MET A 91 13.03 12.28 -17.01
C MET A 91 13.18 13.56 -16.18
N LEU A 92 14.27 14.32 -16.40
CA LEU A 92 14.49 15.59 -15.71
C LEU A 92 13.36 16.59 -15.98
N GLU A 93 12.88 16.66 -17.22
CA GLU A 93 11.73 17.50 -17.58
C GLU A 93 10.47 17.19 -16.74
N ARG A 94 10.24 15.91 -16.39
CA ARG A 94 9.10 15.47 -15.57
C ARG A 94 9.20 15.83 -14.10
N VAL A 95 10.34 16.32 -13.62
CA VAL A 95 10.46 16.92 -12.28
C VAL A 95 9.60 18.19 -12.20
N GLY A 96 9.56 18.95 -13.30
CA GLY A 96 8.83 20.20 -13.44
C GLY A 96 9.75 21.42 -13.32
N GLU A 97 9.21 22.54 -12.83
CA GLU A 97 9.93 23.82 -12.82
C GLU A 97 10.83 24.01 -11.61
N LYS A 98 10.37 23.55 -10.44
CA LYS A 98 11.09 23.69 -9.16
C LYS A 98 12.17 22.61 -9.05
N PRO A 99 13.33 22.92 -8.45
CA PRO A 99 14.32 21.89 -8.17
C PRO A 99 13.77 20.84 -7.20
N LEU A 100 14.32 19.63 -7.27
CA LEU A 100 14.06 18.63 -6.24
C LEU A 100 14.57 19.15 -4.88
N PRO A 101 13.93 18.83 -3.75
CA PRO A 101 14.36 19.31 -2.43
C PRO A 101 15.78 18.92 -2.03
N ARG A 102 16.39 17.91 -2.66
CA ARG A 102 17.72 17.39 -2.32
C ARG A 102 18.55 17.20 -3.58
N ALA A 103 19.80 17.66 -3.58
CA ALA A 103 20.75 17.46 -4.68
C ALA A 103 20.90 15.96 -5.04
N LYS A 104 21.02 15.09 -4.04
CA LYS A 104 21.18 13.63 -4.22
C LYS A 104 20.06 12.95 -5.01
N ASP A 105 18.87 13.55 -5.06
CA ASP A 105 17.76 12.96 -5.80
C ASP A 105 17.99 13.03 -7.32
N TYR A 106 18.80 13.97 -7.82
CA TYR A 106 19.22 14.00 -9.24
C TYR A 106 20.22 12.89 -9.55
N ILE A 107 21.16 12.62 -8.65
CA ILE A 107 22.10 11.50 -8.79
C ILE A 107 21.34 10.17 -8.77
N ALA A 108 20.37 10.00 -7.87
CA ALA A 108 19.54 8.80 -7.84
C ALA A 108 18.77 8.56 -9.16
N ILE A 109 18.36 9.61 -9.87
CA ILE A 109 17.74 9.48 -11.21
C ILE A 109 18.76 9.02 -12.24
N TYR A 110 19.97 9.58 -12.22
CA TYR A 110 21.06 9.22 -13.11
C TYR A 110 21.50 7.77 -12.89
N ASP A 111 21.77 7.38 -11.65
CA ASP A 111 22.18 6.03 -11.26
C ASP A 111 21.12 4.99 -11.64
N LEU A 112 19.83 5.31 -11.47
CA LEU A 112 18.74 4.44 -11.88
C LEU A 112 18.77 4.14 -13.39
N LEU A 113 19.13 5.12 -14.21
CA LEU A 113 19.19 4.96 -15.67
C LEU A 113 20.42 4.19 -16.16
N ILE A 114 21.50 4.18 -15.37
CA ILE A 114 22.71 3.40 -15.65
C ILE A 114 22.61 1.99 -15.09
N SER A 115 21.90 1.82 -13.98
CA SER A 115 21.69 0.50 -13.38
C SER A 115 20.88 -0.43 -14.31
N ASP A 116 21.05 -1.74 -14.12
CA ASP A 116 20.27 -2.76 -14.81
C ASP A 116 18.78 -2.82 -14.36
N ASP A 117 18.31 -1.85 -13.55
CA ASP A 117 16.90 -1.76 -13.13
C ASP A 117 16.02 -1.07 -14.19
N ALA A 118 15.87 -1.72 -15.33
CA ALA A 118 14.96 -1.29 -16.38
C ALA A 118 13.51 -1.12 -15.89
N ARG A 119 13.07 -1.89 -14.88
CA ARG A 119 11.73 -1.79 -14.31
C ARG A 119 11.55 -0.49 -13.54
N GLY A 120 12.50 -0.13 -12.68
CA GLY A 120 12.47 1.14 -11.96
C GLY A 120 12.51 2.35 -12.88
N ALA A 121 13.40 2.32 -13.88
CA ALA A 121 13.47 3.37 -14.90
C ALA A 121 12.14 3.52 -15.65
N ASN A 122 11.57 2.41 -16.14
CA ASN A 122 10.28 2.41 -16.85
C ASN A 122 9.11 2.82 -15.95
N ALA A 123 9.10 2.41 -14.67
CA ALA A 123 8.09 2.82 -13.71
C ALA A 123 8.11 4.34 -13.51
N LEU A 124 9.29 4.93 -13.40
CA LEU A 124 9.46 6.36 -13.21
C LEU A 124 9.13 7.15 -14.49
N ARG A 125 9.51 6.64 -15.67
CA ARG A 125 9.08 7.15 -17.00
C ARG A 125 7.57 7.05 -17.21
N GLY A 126 6.89 6.05 -16.66
CA GLY A 126 5.43 5.93 -16.71
C GLY A 126 4.72 6.83 -15.70
N SER A 127 5.46 7.50 -14.82
CA SER A 127 4.90 8.41 -13.83
C SER A 127 4.70 9.81 -14.41
N SER A 128 3.58 10.46 -14.11
CA SER A 128 3.23 11.78 -14.68
C SER A 128 4.20 12.90 -14.27
N ARG A 129 4.58 12.91 -12.99
CA ARG A 129 5.53 13.85 -12.40
C ARG A 129 6.49 13.10 -11.48
N ILE A 130 7.77 13.43 -11.56
CA ILE A 130 8.81 12.90 -10.67
C ILE A 130 8.92 13.83 -9.47
N THR A 131 8.83 13.28 -8.28
CA THR A 131 8.97 14.02 -7.02
C THR A 131 9.90 13.26 -6.09
N CYS A 132 10.49 13.96 -5.12
CA CYS A 132 11.29 13.36 -4.07
C CYS A 132 10.56 12.20 -3.37
N ARG A 133 9.27 12.37 -3.07
CA ARG A 133 8.42 11.29 -2.51
C ARG A 133 8.36 10.05 -3.40
N LYS A 134 8.25 10.22 -4.72
CA LYS A 134 8.25 9.06 -5.64
C LYS A 134 9.59 8.35 -5.69
N LEU A 135 10.69 9.08 -5.58
CA LEU A 135 12.03 8.49 -5.50
C LEU A 135 12.20 7.69 -4.20
N GLU A 136 11.70 8.21 -3.07
CA GLU A 136 11.67 7.47 -1.80
C GLU A 136 10.81 6.21 -1.86
N VAL A 137 9.63 6.30 -2.47
CA VAL A 137 8.76 5.14 -2.73
C VAL A 137 9.48 4.12 -3.60
N LEU A 138 10.11 4.56 -4.70
CA LEU A 138 10.84 3.68 -5.61
C LEU A 138 11.99 2.95 -4.91
N ALA A 139 12.76 3.66 -4.09
CA ALA A 139 13.87 3.10 -3.31
C ALA A 139 13.38 2.07 -2.27
N ALA A 140 12.25 2.32 -1.62
CA ALA A 140 11.66 1.42 -0.63
C ALA A 140 10.91 0.23 -1.23
N LEU A 141 10.50 0.31 -2.51
CA LEU A 141 9.73 -0.74 -3.19
C LEU A 141 10.66 -1.85 -3.70
N ASP A 142 10.25 -3.10 -3.48
CA ASP A 142 10.96 -4.28 -4.02
C ASP A 142 11.03 -4.17 -5.56
N PRO A 143 12.20 -4.40 -6.20
CA PRO A 143 12.37 -4.26 -7.65
C PRO A 143 11.33 -5.00 -8.49
N ARG A 144 10.82 -6.14 -7.99
CA ARG A 144 9.78 -6.93 -8.68
C ARG A 144 8.47 -6.17 -8.86
N TRP A 145 8.14 -5.26 -7.94
CA TRP A 145 6.88 -4.51 -7.91
C TRP A 145 6.98 -3.09 -8.47
N ARG A 146 8.17 -2.68 -8.94
CA ARG A 146 8.41 -1.39 -9.57
C ARG A 146 7.63 -1.28 -10.87
N HIS A 147 6.51 -0.56 -10.81
CA HIS A 147 5.63 -0.30 -11.94
C HIS A 147 4.96 1.07 -11.76
N ALA A 148 4.64 1.74 -12.87
CA ALA A 148 4.01 3.07 -12.84
C ALA A 148 2.69 3.07 -12.05
N ASN A 149 1.90 1.99 -12.17
CA ASN A 149 0.67 1.83 -11.39
C ASN A 149 0.89 1.78 -9.88
N THR A 150 2.01 1.21 -9.42
CA THR A 150 2.36 1.16 -8.01
C THR A 150 2.82 2.53 -7.53
N LEU A 151 3.74 3.17 -8.27
CA LEU A 151 4.26 4.51 -7.92
C LEU A 151 3.20 5.60 -7.90
N ASN A 152 2.16 5.49 -8.73
CA ASN A 152 1.07 6.48 -8.76
C ASN A 152 0.03 6.28 -7.64
N ARG A 153 0.15 5.22 -6.82
CA ARG A 153 -0.82 4.86 -5.76
C ARG A 153 -0.22 4.80 -4.36
N ILE A 154 1.10 4.89 -4.25
CA ILE A 154 1.83 4.86 -3.00
C ILE A 154 2.53 6.21 -2.87
N ASP A 155 2.28 6.92 -1.77
CA ASP A 155 2.77 8.28 -1.58
C ASP A 155 4.00 8.35 -0.66
N THR A 156 4.27 7.29 0.10
CA THR A 156 5.35 7.28 1.10
C THR A 156 6.17 5.97 1.08
N GLY A 157 7.46 6.06 1.44
CA GLY A 157 8.31 4.88 1.57
C GLY A 157 7.78 3.85 2.58
N VAL A 158 7.13 4.32 3.66
CA VAL A 158 6.52 3.44 4.68
C VAL A 158 5.36 2.63 4.10
N GLU A 159 4.54 3.22 3.23
CA GLU A 159 3.48 2.51 2.52
C GLU A 159 4.07 1.49 1.52
N ALA A 160 5.18 1.82 0.85
CA ALA A 160 5.88 0.88 -0.03
C ALA A 160 6.38 -0.36 0.73
N MET A 161 7.01 -0.17 1.90
CA MET A 161 7.43 -1.29 2.76
C MET A 161 6.24 -2.12 3.26
N THR A 162 5.13 -1.46 3.60
CA THR A 162 3.89 -2.12 4.01
C THR A 162 3.32 -2.94 2.85
N PHE A 163 3.36 -2.41 1.63
CA PHE A 163 2.94 -3.10 0.42
C PHE A 163 3.82 -4.33 0.14
N ASN A 164 5.15 -4.20 0.21
CA ASN A 164 6.08 -5.34 0.06
C ASN A 164 5.74 -6.46 1.06
N SER A 165 5.46 -6.11 2.31
CA SER A 165 5.10 -7.07 3.37
C SER A 165 3.74 -7.71 3.10
N ALA A 166 2.77 -6.95 2.60
CA ALA A 166 1.45 -7.45 2.26
C ALA A 166 1.49 -8.41 1.05
N VAL A 167 2.32 -8.12 0.05
CA VAL A 167 2.56 -9.05 -1.06
C VAL A 167 3.16 -10.35 -0.53
N LYS A 168 4.26 -10.29 0.24
CA LYS A 168 4.88 -11.49 0.84
C LYS A 168 3.88 -12.33 1.65
N PHE A 169 3.02 -11.68 2.44
CA PHE A 169 1.94 -12.36 3.17
C PHE A 169 0.97 -13.06 2.21
N VAL A 170 0.46 -12.37 1.19
CA VAL A 170 -0.43 -12.98 0.19
C VAL A 170 0.22 -14.18 -0.51
N GLN A 171 1.51 -14.09 -0.84
CA GLN A 171 2.25 -15.18 -1.47
C GLN A 171 2.41 -16.39 -0.53
N SER A 172 2.55 -16.16 0.78
CA SER A 172 2.62 -17.24 1.76
C SER A 172 1.31 -18.00 1.98
N VAL A 173 0.16 -17.43 1.58
CA VAL A 173 -1.16 -18.07 1.75
C VAL A 173 -1.82 -18.47 0.44
N ASN A 174 -1.22 -18.09 -0.70
CA ASN A 174 -1.74 -18.36 -2.03
C ASN A 174 -0.61 -18.81 -2.96
N SER A 175 -0.55 -20.11 -3.24
CA SER A 175 0.45 -20.71 -4.14
C SER A 175 0.43 -20.15 -5.57
N LYS A 176 -0.74 -19.66 -6.02
CA LYS A 176 -0.93 -19.07 -7.35
C LYS A 176 -0.56 -17.58 -7.40
N ALA A 177 -0.24 -16.94 -6.28
CA ALA A 177 0.24 -15.57 -6.24
C ALA A 177 1.74 -15.49 -6.55
N THR A 178 2.17 -16.09 -7.66
CA THR A 178 3.57 -16.03 -8.10
C THR A 178 4.00 -14.59 -8.39
N ASP A 179 5.30 -14.33 -8.44
CA ASP A 179 5.81 -12.99 -8.73
C ASP A 179 5.29 -12.43 -10.05
N ASP A 180 5.26 -13.26 -11.09
CA ASP A 180 4.73 -12.89 -12.40
C ASP A 180 3.22 -12.63 -12.37
N ALA A 181 2.46 -13.42 -11.59
CA ALA A 181 1.02 -13.21 -11.45
C ALA A 181 0.71 -11.88 -10.75
N VAL A 182 1.47 -11.53 -9.70
CA VAL A 182 1.30 -10.26 -8.98
C VAL A 182 1.75 -9.09 -9.85
N ALA A 183 2.91 -9.17 -10.49
CA ALA A 183 3.42 -8.12 -11.39
C ALA A 183 2.50 -7.90 -12.60
N GLY A 184 2.01 -8.99 -13.23
CA GLY A 184 1.04 -8.93 -14.31
C GLY A 184 -0.29 -8.30 -13.87
N ALA A 185 -0.79 -8.66 -12.68
CA ALA A 185 -1.98 -8.04 -12.12
C ALA A 185 -1.80 -6.53 -11.86
N ILE A 186 -0.61 -6.10 -11.42
CA ILE A 186 -0.25 -4.68 -11.26
C ILE A 186 -0.22 -3.95 -12.62
N GLY A 187 0.34 -4.59 -13.65
CA GLY A 187 0.36 -4.07 -15.02
C GLY A 187 -1.04 -3.81 -15.58
N LEU A 188 -1.98 -4.73 -15.31
CA LEU A 188 -3.36 -4.67 -15.80
C LEU A 188 -4.31 -3.84 -14.91
N MET A 189 -3.80 -3.11 -13.91
CA MET A 189 -4.65 -2.31 -13.02
C MET A 189 -5.33 -1.16 -13.76
N ARG A 190 -6.66 -1.15 -13.73
CA ARG A 190 -7.46 0.02 -14.14
C ARG A 190 -7.20 1.21 -13.21
N PRO A 191 -7.34 2.46 -13.69
CA PRO A 191 -7.18 3.67 -12.86
C PRO A 191 -8.00 3.64 -11.56
N THR A 192 -9.22 3.10 -11.60
CA THR A 192 -10.14 2.98 -10.45
C THR A 192 -9.81 1.84 -9.48
N SER A 193 -8.87 0.96 -9.83
CA SER A 193 -8.43 -0.15 -8.97
C SER A 193 -7.43 0.33 -7.93
N THR A 194 -7.51 -0.22 -6.72
CA THR A 194 -6.58 0.06 -5.62
C THR A 194 -5.70 -1.16 -5.32
N LEU A 195 -4.48 -0.93 -4.84
CA LEU A 195 -3.54 -2.02 -4.47
C LEU A 195 -4.13 -2.96 -3.40
N PRO A 196 -4.79 -2.47 -2.33
CA PRO A 196 -5.45 -3.36 -1.37
C PRO A 196 -6.52 -4.26 -1.99
N ARG A 197 -7.32 -3.74 -2.95
CA ARG A 197 -8.32 -4.54 -3.66
C ARG A 197 -7.69 -5.61 -4.55
N LEU A 198 -6.55 -5.31 -5.16
CA LEU A 198 -5.78 -6.31 -5.92
C LEU A 198 -5.32 -7.45 -5.01
N LEU A 199 -4.70 -7.13 -3.87
CA LEU A 199 -4.24 -8.13 -2.91
C LEU A 199 -5.40 -8.93 -2.30
N GLU A 200 -6.54 -8.29 -2.03
CA GLU A 200 -7.75 -8.98 -1.56
C GLU A 200 -8.25 -10.04 -2.56
N ARG A 201 -8.09 -9.83 -3.88
CA ARG A 201 -8.47 -10.83 -4.90
C ARG A 201 -7.57 -12.07 -4.87
N PHE A 202 -6.29 -11.91 -4.56
CA PHE A 202 -5.41 -13.06 -4.33
C PHE A 202 -5.75 -13.74 -3.01
N LEU A 203 -5.97 -12.98 -1.95
CA LEU A 203 -6.34 -13.53 -0.66
C LEU A 203 -7.65 -14.33 -0.68
N ARG A 204 -8.65 -13.89 -1.47
CA ARG A 204 -9.90 -14.64 -1.70
C ARG A 204 -9.70 -16.00 -2.39
N ARG A 205 -8.52 -16.24 -2.93
CA ARG A 205 -8.10 -17.49 -3.58
C ARG A 205 -6.99 -18.20 -2.80
N ALA A 206 -6.79 -17.84 -1.53
CA ALA A 206 -5.81 -18.47 -0.67
C ALA A 206 -6.14 -19.96 -0.48
N ASP A 207 -5.12 -20.78 -0.67
CA ASP A 207 -5.14 -22.24 -0.59
C ASP A 207 -4.28 -22.79 0.56
N GLN A 208 -3.50 -21.93 1.21
CA GLN A 208 -2.66 -22.27 2.37
C GLN A 208 -3.12 -21.44 3.58
N LEU A 209 -4.22 -21.86 4.21
CA LEU A 209 -4.65 -21.28 5.48
C LEU A 209 -3.93 -21.96 6.66
N PRO A 210 -3.76 -21.27 7.80
CA PRO A 210 -3.19 -21.88 9.00
C PRO A 210 -3.98 -23.14 9.43
N PRO A 211 -3.32 -24.12 10.07
CA PRO A 211 -3.99 -25.31 10.60
C PRO A 211 -5.16 -24.94 11.53
N HIS A 212 -6.28 -25.63 11.35
CA HIS A 212 -7.48 -25.40 12.16
C HIS A 212 -7.36 -26.09 13.52
N PRO A 213 -7.84 -25.49 14.64
CA PRO A 213 -7.81 -26.12 15.97
C PRO A 213 -8.46 -27.50 16.09
N LEU A 214 -9.42 -27.77 15.21
CA LEU A 214 -10.25 -28.99 15.23
C LEU A 214 -9.70 -30.10 14.32
N GLY A 215 -8.52 -29.91 13.71
CA GLY A 215 -8.02 -30.81 12.67
C GLY A 215 -9.02 -30.91 11.51
N ASP A 216 -9.45 -32.14 11.21
CA ASP A 216 -10.46 -32.45 10.18
C ASP A 216 -11.91 -32.27 10.66
N GLY A 217 -12.12 -32.12 11.98
CA GLY A 217 -13.44 -32.00 12.59
C GLY A 217 -14.16 -33.34 12.77
N ASP A 218 -15.48 -33.26 13.01
CA ASP A 218 -16.38 -34.40 13.10
C ASP A 218 -17.72 -34.11 12.37
N ASN A 219 -18.70 -35.01 12.49
CA ASN A 219 -20.02 -34.85 11.85
C ASN A 219 -20.81 -33.63 12.35
N GLU A 220 -20.52 -33.15 13.57
CA GLU A 220 -21.17 -31.99 14.17
C GLU A 220 -20.38 -30.70 13.91
N LEU A 221 -19.06 -30.76 14.02
CA LEU A 221 -18.12 -29.64 13.93
C LEU A 221 -17.31 -29.71 12.64
N ARG A 222 -17.71 -28.93 11.65
CA ARG A 222 -16.99 -28.84 10.37
C ARG A 222 -16.04 -27.64 10.35
N PRO A 223 -14.72 -27.83 10.36
CA PRO A 223 -13.77 -26.72 10.21
C PRO A 223 -13.89 -26.07 8.83
N LEU A 224 -13.81 -24.75 8.77
CA LEU A 224 -13.75 -24.01 7.50
C LEU A 224 -12.29 -23.75 7.12
N SER A 225 -11.60 -24.82 6.74
CA SER A 225 -10.15 -24.85 6.44
C SER A 225 -9.75 -24.24 5.09
N THR A 226 -10.70 -23.85 4.24
CA THR A 226 -10.42 -23.24 2.93
C THR A 226 -11.16 -21.92 2.74
N THR A 227 -10.56 -21.01 1.96
CA THR A 227 -11.18 -19.72 1.63
C THR A 227 -12.50 -19.89 0.88
N HIS A 228 -12.63 -20.95 0.06
CA HIS A 228 -13.88 -21.29 -0.60
C HIS A 228 -14.99 -21.61 0.42
N ASN A 229 -14.69 -22.44 1.41
CA ASN A 229 -15.64 -22.82 2.48
C ASN A 229 -16.05 -21.59 3.30
N LEU A 230 -15.11 -20.70 3.62
CA LEU A 230 -15.39 -19.43 4.31
C LEU A 230 -16.31 -18.51 3.49
N LEU A 231 -16.09 -18.40 2.18
CA LEU A 231 -16.94 -17.59 1.29
C LEU A 231 -18.32 -18.22 1.07
N LYS A 232 -18.42 -19.55 1.06
CA LYS A 232 -19.69 -20.29 1.01
C LYS A 232 -20.48 -20.06 2.29
N ALA A 233 -19.84 -20.23 3.45
CA ALA A 233 -20.44 -19.94 4.76
C ALA A 233 -20.88 -18.47 4.87
N SER A 234 -20.05 -17.53 4.43
CA SER A 234 -20.40 -16.11 4.48
C SER A 234 -21.70 -15.79 3.72
N ARG A 235 -21.92 -16.44 2.58
CA ARG A 235 -23.16 -16.33 1.80
C ARG A 235 -24.34 -17.04 2.46
N LYS A 236 -24.14 -18.27 2.94
CA LYS A 236 -25.15 -19.07 3.65
C LYS A 236 -25.69 -18.30 4.86
N TYR A 237 -24.80 -17.80 5.70
CA TYR A 237 -25.14 -17.09 6.94
C TYR A 237 -25.40 -15.60 6.75
N LYS A 238 -25.18 -15.04 5.55
CA LYS A 238 -25.33 -13.59 5.24
C LYS A 238 -24.60 -12.70 6.26
N ASN A 239 -23.36 -13.04 6.56
CA ASN A 239 -22.56 -12.38 7.61
C ASN A 239 -21.30 -11.68 7.06
N CYS A 240 -20.48 -11.12 7.96
CA CYS A 240 -19.27 -10.37 7.62
C CYS A 240 -18.01 -11.22 7.38
N LEU A 241 -18.13 -12.55 7.32
CA LEU A 241 -16.97 -13.46 7.24
C LEU A 241 -16.08 -13.21 6.02
N ALA A 242 -16.66 -12.84 4.88
CA ALA A 242 -15.90 -12.46 3.68
C ALA A 242 -14.96 -11.25 3.90
N HIS A 243 -15.19 -10.44 4.93
CA HIS A 243 -14.33 -9.31 5.31
C HIS A 243 -13.28 -9.67 6.36
N ARG A 244 -13.43 -10.81 7.07
CA ARG A 244 -12.47 -11.31 8.07
C ARG A 244 -11.38 -12.23 7.46
N LEU A 245 -11.40 -12.50 6.15
CA LEU A 245 -10.46 -13.43 5.50
C LEU A 245 -8.99 -13.15 5.81
N SER A 246 -8.59 -11.87 5.89
CA SER A 246 -7.20 -11.52 6.22
C SER A 246 -6.81 -11.86 7.66
N GLU A 247 -7.77 -11.89 8.58
CA GLU A 247 -7.52 -12.26 9.97
C GLU A 247 -7.42 -13.78 10.11
N ILE A 248 -8.26 -14.51 9.37
CA ILE A 248 -8.20 -15.98 9.29
C ILE A 248 -6.89 -16.44 8.64
N ALA A 249 -6.54 -15.87 7.49
CA ALA A 249 -5.29 -16.18 6.81
C ALA A 249 -4.04 -15.81 7.63
N ALA A 250 -4.14 -14.79 8.50
CA ALA A 250 -3.08 -14.41 9.43
C ALA A 250 -3.05 -15.28 10.70
N GLY A 251 -3.94 -16.27 10.84
CA GLY A 251 -4.03 -17.15 12.01
C GLY A 251 -4.51 -16.44 13.27
N LYS A 252 -5.15 -15.27 13.15
CA LYS A 252 -5.70 -14.52 14.29
C LYS A 252 -7.03 -15.07 14.75
N MET A 253 -7.68 -15.84 13.90
CA MET A 253 -8.93 -16.50 14.20
C MET A 253 -9.08 -17.74 13.31
N ALA A 254 -9.90 -18.69 13.74
CA ALA A 254 -10.38 -19.78 12.91
C ALA A 254 -11.91 -19.86 13.01
N ILE A 255 -12.56 -20.49 12.04
CA ILE A 255 -14.02 -20.62 12.01
C ILE A 255 -14.40 -22.07 11.74
N ALA A 256 -15.32 -22.61 12.53
CA ALA A 256 -16.03 -23.85 12.24
C ALA A 256 -17.53 -23.63 12.12
N GLU A 257 -18.20 -24.56 11.46
CA GLU A 257 -19.66 -24.64 11.37
C GLU A 257 -20.14 -25.77 12.29
N PHE A 258 -21.05 -25.47 13.21
CA PHE A 258 -21.66 -26.47 14.09
C PHE A 258 -23.06 -26.83 13.59
N ARG A 259 -23.26 -28.12 13.28
CA ARG A 259 -24.51 -28.74 12.79
C ARG A 259 -25.19 -27.98 11.65
N SER A 260 -24.44 -27.22 10.85
CA SER A 260 -25.00 -26.33 9.82
C SER A 260 -25.95 -25.23 10.32
N GLU A 261 -25.96 -24.94 11.63
CA GLU A 261 -26.88 -24.01 12.29
C GLU A 261 -26.19 -22.72 12.73
N ILE A 262 -24.95 -22.80 13.22
CA ILE A 262 -24.19 -21.66 13.75
C ILE A 262 -22.72 -21.72 13.32
N LEU A 263 -22.04 -20.57 13.43
CA LEU A 263 -20.60 -20.46 13.23
C LEU A 263 -19.90 -20.23 14.56
N LEU A 264 -18.80 -20.94 14.77
CA LEU A 264 -17.96 -20.83 15.95
C LEU A 264 -16.68 -20.07 15.57
N GLU A 265 -16.34 -19.04 16.34
CA GLU A 265 -15.10 -18.29 16.22
C GLU A 265 -14.10 -18.74 17.28
N PHE A 266 -12.92 -19.13 16.82
CA PHE A 266 -11.79 -19.49 17.66
C PHE A 266 -10.74 -18.40 17.60
N GLN A 267 -10.07 -18.13 18.72
CA GLN A 267 -8.92 -17.23 18.78
C GLN A 267 -7.70 -17.95 19.36
N PRO A 268 -6.49 -17.66 18.87
CA PRO A 268 -5.27 -18.21 19.46
C PRO A 268 -5.04 -17.60 20.84
N MET A 269 -4.60 -18.41 21.80
CA MET A 269 -4.20 -17.92 23.12
C MET A 269 -2.92 -17.09 23.02
N THR A 270 -2.75 -16.09 23.89
CA THR A 270 -1.62 -15.13 23.87
C THR A 270 -0.24 -15.79 23.96
N MET A 271 -0.13 -16.98 24.55
CA MET A 271 1.11 -17.75 24.64
C MET A 271 1.34 -18.72 23.47
N GLY A 272 0.43 -18.76 22.48
CA GLY A 272 0.53 -19.60 21.30
C GLY A 272 0.36 -21.11 21.57
N ALA A 273 0.03 -21.50 22.80
CA ALA A 273 -0.09 -22.89 23.23
C ALA A 273 -1.50 -23.49 23.04
N GLY A 274 -2.34 -22.89 22.21
CA GLY A 274 -3.68 -23.41 21.97
C GLY A 274 -4.64 -22.41 21.38
N TRP A 275 -5.89 -22.86 21.27
CA TRP A 275 -7.03 -22.11 20.77
C TRP A 275 -8.12 -22.06 21.82
N LEU A 276 -8.94 -21.02 21.75
CA LEU A 276 -10.06 -20.79 22.65
C LEU A 276 -11.30 -20.54 21.83
N LEU A 277 -12.41 -21.21 22.16
CA LEU A 277 -13.72 -20.86 21.63
C LEU A 277 -14.13 -19.49 22.19
N TRP A 278 -14.12 -18.49 21.31
CA TRP A 278 -14.33 -17.09 21.65
C TRP A 278 -15.79 -16.68 21.58
N SER A 279 -16.50 -17.08 20.51
CA SER A 279 -17.90 -16.69 20.31
C SER A 279 -18.64 -17.61 19.34
N ALA A 280 -19.96 -17.62 19.45
CA ALA A 280 -20.87 -18.32 18.55
C ALA A 280 -21.79 -17.31 17.85
N HIS A 281 -21.96 -17.46 16.54
CA HIS A 281 -22.70 -16.52 15.69
C HIS A 281 -23.78 -17.25 14.89
N GLY A 282 -25.02 -16.79 15.03
CA GLY A 282 -26.12 -17.22 14.18
C GLY A 282 -26.12 -16.50 12.82
N PRO A 283 -27.13 -16.78 11.96
CA PRO A 283 -27.34 -16.05 10.72
C PRO A 283 -27.36 -14.53 10.93
N ARG A 284 -26.74 -13.78 10.02
CA ARG A 284 -26.55 -12.32 10.06
C ARG A 284 -25.86 -11.83 11.34
N ASN A 285 -24.97 -12.64 11.94
CA ASN A 285 -24.36 -12.40 13.25
C ASN A 285 -25.40 -12.24 14.38
N GLY A 286 -26.53 -12.95 14.26
CA GLY A 286 -27.56 -12.98 15.30
C GLY A 286 -27.11 -13.72 16.56
N ARG A 287 -27.84 -13.51 17.65
CA ARG A 287 -27.66 -14.25 18.90
C ARG A 287 -27.97 -15.74 18.69
N VAL A 288 -27.28 -16.58 19.44
CA VAL A 288 -27.43 -18.05 19.44
C VAL A 288 -28.15 -18.46 20.72
N ALA A 289 -29.04 -19.46 20.63
CA ALA A 289 -29.72 -20.02 21.79
C ALA A 289 -28.70 -20.66 22.77
N LEU A 290 -28.95 -20.55 24.08
CA LEU A 290 -27.97 -20.93 25.11
C LEU A 290 -27.68 -22.43 25.10
N ASP A 291 -28.71 -23.26 24.97
CA ASP A 291 -28.62 -24.71 24.80
C ASP A 291 -27.73 -25.10 23.61
N LEU A 292 -27.90 -24.43 22.46
CA LEU A 292 -27.10 -24.69 21.27
C LEU A 292 -25.64 -24.23 21.45
N LYS A 293 -25.43 -23.12 22.17
CA LYS A 293 -24.08 -22.63 22.52
C LYS A 293 -23.37 -23.59 23.48
N ASP A 294 -24.08 -24.11 24.48
CA ASP A 294 -23.55 -25.08 25.45
C ASP A 294 -23.23 -26.41 24.77
N ALA A 295 -24.10 -26.89 23.88
CA ALA A 295 -23.86 -28.08 23.06
C ALA A 295 -22.62 -27.90 22.16
N ALA A 296 -22.46 -26.73 21.52
CA ALA A 296 -21.30 -26.42 20.70
C ALA A 296 -20.01 -26.29 21.51
N ALA A 297 -20.08 -25.75 22.72
CA ALA A 297 -18.94 -25.66 23.63
C ALA A 297 -18.49 -27.06 24.09
N GLY A 298 -19.43 -27.91 24.52
CA GLY A 298 -19.13 -29.30 24.86
C GLY A 298 -18.56 -30.09 23.68
N ALA A 299 -18.99 -29.79 22.45
CA ALA A 299 -18.39 -30.36 21.25
C ALA A 299 -16.93 -29.91 21.06
N CYS A 300 -16.63 -28.62 21.22
CA CYS A 300 -15.26 -28.09 21.13
C CYS A 300 -14.33 -28.68 22.21
N GLU A 301 -14.84 -28.90 23.42
CA GLU A 301 -14.06 -29.46 24.53
C GLU A 301 -13.60 -30.90 24.25
N ARG A 302 -14.40 -31.70 23.53
CA ARG A 302 -13.99 -33.04 23.07
C ARG A 302 -12.79 -33.00 22.12
N HIS A 303 -12.59 -31.88 21.42
CA HIS A 303 -11.43 -31.62 20.56
C HIS A 303 -10.28 -30.92 21.32
N GLY A 304 -10.37 -30.80 22.64
CA GLY A 304 -9.36 -30.14 23.47
C GLY A 304 -9.35 -28.61 23.34
N VAL A 305 -10.42 -28.01 22.81
CA VAL A 305 -10.55 -26.55 22.68
C VAL A 305 -11.41 -26.01 23.82
N PRO A 306 -10.82 -25.32 24.83
CA PRO A 306 -11.58 -24.74 25.93
C PRO A 306 -12.54 -23.65 25.45
N SER A 307 -13.57 -23.37 26.25
CA SER A 307 -14.55 -22.31 26.02
C SER A 307 -14.46 -21.18 27.07
N VAL A 308 -14.68 -19.94 26.66
CA VAL A 308 -14.89 -18.84 27.62
C VAL A 308 -16.30 -18.98 28.19
N GLN A 309 -16.39 -19.35 29.46
CA GLN A 309 -17.67 -19.29 30.16
C GLN A 309 -18.05 -17.82 30.38
N ASP A 310 -19.04 -17.32 29.63
CA ASP A 310 -19.65 -15.99 29.81
C ASP A 310 -20.33 -15.81 31.18
N ARG A 311 -20.31 -16.84 32.05
CA ARG A 311 -20.97 -16.85 33.36
C ARG A 311 -20.49 -15.73 34.30
N TYR A 312 -19.33 -15.12 34.03
CA TYR A 312 -18.82 -14.02 34.83
C TYR A 312 -19.31 -12.62 34.42
N LEU A 313 -19.96 -12.46 33.27
CA LEU A 313 -20.42 -11.14 32.79
C LEU A 313 -21.91 -10.86 33.07
N CYS A 314 -22.68 -11.89 33.46
CA CYS A 314 -24.06 -11.74 33.92
C CYS A 314 -24.21 -11.96 35.42
N GLY A 315 -23.12 -11.83 36.19
CA GLY A 315 -23.21 -11.72 37.64
C GLY A 315 -24.07 -10.50 37.97
N GLY A 316 -25.33 -10.77 38.34
CA GLY A 316 -26.13 -9.83 39.10
C GLY A 316 -25.29 -9.30 40.24
N SER A 317 -25.42 -8.00 40.52
CA SER A 317 -24.85 -7.39 41.71
C SER A 317 -24.99 -8.35 42.88
N PRO A 318 -23.90 -8.79 43.53
CA PRO A 318 -24.04 -9.21 44.91
C PRO A 318 -24.64 -8.02 45.64
N VAL A 319 -25.82 -8.25 46.23
CA VAL A 319 -26.44 -7.34 47.19
C VAL A 319 -25.35 -6.83 48.12
N CYS A 320 -25.33 -5.50 48.29
CA CYS A 320 -24.40 -4.75 49.13
C CYS A 320 -24.14 -5.42 50.49
N GLY A 321 -23.06 -6.18 50.59
CA GLY A 321 -22.38 -6.48 51.83
C GLY A 321 -21.30 -5.42 52.04
N SER A 322 -21.62 -4.44 52.88
CA SER A 322 -20.76 -3.37 53.39
C SER A 322 -19.25 -3.67 53.42
N GLN A 323 -18.47 -2.95 52.60
CA GLN A 323 -17.03 -2.79 52.82
C GLN A 323 -16.75 -1.50 53.61
N PRO A 324 -15.74 -1.50 54.50
CA PRO A 324 -15.36 -0.33 55.27
C PRO A 324 -14.63 0.70 54.40
N VAL A 325 -14.97 1.96 54.63
CA VAL A 325 -14.39 3.15 54.00
C VAL A 325 -12.90 3.25 54.37
N LEU A 326 -12.02 3.22 53.37
CA LEU A 326 -10.65 3.71 53.50
C LEU A 326 -10.53 5.11 52.85
N PRO A 327 -9.80 6.05 53.47
CA PRO A 327 -9.76 7.44 53.03
C PRO A 327 -8.88 7.62 51.79
N VAL A 328 -9.46 8.26 50.76
CA VAL A 328 -8.78 8.69 49.55
C VAL A 328 -7.93 9.94 49.86
N ARG A 329 -6.61 9.81 49.73
CA ARG A 329 -5.69 10.95 49.65
C ARG A 329 -5.81 11.61 48.27
N ALA A 330 -6.16 12.89 48.26
CA ALA A 330 -6.20 13.74 47.07
C ALA A 330 -4.79 14.00 46.54
N LEU A 331 -4.59 13.79 45.23
CA LEU A 331 -3.46 14.33 44.46
C LEU A 331 -3.94 15.54 43.65
N PRO A 332 -3.11 16.59 43.51
CA PRO A 332 -3.51 17.84 42.90
C PRO A 332 -3.59 17.76 41.37
N LEU A 333 -4.65 18.36 40.83
CA LEU A 333 -4.91 18.57 39.41
C LEU A 333 -3.93 19.61 38.83
N LEU A 334 -3.22 19.24 37.75
CA LEU A 334 -2.50 20.18 36.89
C LEU A 334 -3.45 20.76 35.81
N PRO A 335 -3.34 22.06 35.48
CA PRO A 335 -4.25 22.71 34.54
C PRO A 335 -3.89 22.39 33.07
N MET A 336 -4.86 21.88 32.32
CA MET A 336 -4.78 21.80 30.85
C MET A 336 -5.07 23.17 30.23
N ARG A 337 -4.09 23.69 29.48
CA ARG A 337 -4.24 24.87 28.62
C ARG A 337 -5.16 24.57 27.44
N SER A 338 -6.22 25.36 27.31
CA SER A 338 -7.08 25.41 26.12
C SER A 338 -6.45 26.27 25.02
N GLY A 339 -6.01 25.63 23.93
CA GLY A 339 -5.66 26.33 22.69
C GLY A 339 -6.75 26.12 21.64
N LYS A 340 -7.72 27.05 21.57
CA LYS A 340 -8.64 27.17 20.43
C LYS A 340 -7.87 27.79 19.27
N GLY A 341 -7.70 27.03 18.18
CA GLY A 341 -7.20 27.52 16.91
C GLY A 341 -8.24 27.26 15.82
N ASP A 342 -9.01 28.30 15.51
CA ASP A 342 -9.88 28.40 14.35
C ASP A 342 -9.10 28.22 13.05
N LEU A 343 -9.60 27.38 12.14
CA LEU A 343 -9.30 27.49 10.70
C LEU A 343 -10.47 26.88 9.91
N ARG A 344 -11.51 27.70 9.71
CA ARG A 344 -12.43 27.56 8.58
C ARG A 344 -11.68 28.06 7.34
N ASN A 345 -11.54 27.22 6.31
CA ASN A 345 -11.50 27.75 4.95
C ASN A 345 -12.11 26.77 3.94
N ARG A 346 -13.21 27.24 3.36
CA ARG A 346 -13.95 26.67 2.24
C ARG A 346 -13.10 26.80 0.98
N PHE A 347 -13.03 25.74 0.18
CA PHE A 347 -12.69 25.86 -1.24
C PHE A 347 -13.84 25.29 -2.09
N HIS A 348 -14.58 26.19 -2.73
CA HIS A 348 -15.39 25.86 -3.89
C HIS A 348 -14.45 25.51 -5.05
N ARG A 349 -14.62 24.33 -5.67
CA ARG A 349 -14.06 24.03 -6.99
C ARG A 349 -15.17 23.97 -8.00
N SER A 350 -15.27 25.05 -8.78
CA SER A 350 -16.02 25.16 -10.01
C SER A 350 -15.49 24.17 -11.05
N ARG A 351 -16.37 23.33 -11.59
CA ARG A 351 -16.08 22.46 -12.75
C ARG A 351 -16.20 23.29 -14.02
N ALA A 352 -15.07 23.64 -14.63
CA ALA A 352 -15.03 24.09 -16.01
C ALA A 352 -14.99 22.85 -16.93
N ARG A 353 -16.01 22.72 -17.78
CA ARG A 353 -16.03 21.79 -18.92
C ARG A 353 -14.97 22.25 -19.93
N ARG A 354 -14.16 21.33 -20.45
CA ARG A 354 -13.38 21.54 -21.69
C ARG A 354 -13.92 20.60 -22.78
N PRO A 355 -13.94 21.06 -24.05
CA PRO A 355 -14.53 20.32 -25.15
C PRO A 355 -13.60 19.20 -25.65
N HIS A 356 -14.26 18.18 -26.19
CA HIS A 356 -13.70 17.06 -26.93
C HIS A 356 -13.05 17.60 -28.21
N VAL A 357 -11.80 17.23 -28.48
CA VAL A 357 -11.15 17.46 -29.78
C VAL A 357 -10.85 16.08 -30.34
N ASP A 358 -11.53 15.76 -31.44
CA ASP A 358 -11.28 14.56 -32.23
C ASP A 358 -10.04 14.77 -33.09
N GLY A 359 -9.13 13.79 -33.07
CA GLY A 359 -7.91 13.75 -33.87
C GLY A 359 -7.57 12.31 -34.25
N PRO A 360 -7.11 12.06 -35.49
CA PRO A 360 -7.24 10.75 -36.15
C PRO A 360 -6.19 9.72 -35.74
N GLU A 361 -6.61 8.45 -35.78
CA GLU A 361 -5.80 7.25 -35.62
C GLU A 361 -4.65 7.18 -36.65
N PHE A 362 -3.41 7.17 -36.15
CA PHE A 362 -2.25 6.75 -36.92
C PHE A 362 -1.93 5.29 -36.59
N ARG A 363 -2.11 4.39 -37.56
CA ARG A 363 -1.64 2.99 -37.51
C ARG A 363 -0.16 2.91 -37.87
N PRO A 364 0.69 2.22 -37.11
CA PRO A 364 1.99 1.80 -37.61
C PRO A 364 1.95 0.35 -38.13
N HIS A 365 2.45 0.20 -39.36
CA HIS A 365 2.82 -1.07 -39.98
C HIS A 365 3.88 -1.81 -39.14
N THR A 366 3.61 -3.06 -38.78
CA THR A 366 4.61 -3.99 -38.25
C THR A 366 5.24 -4.77 -39.41
N ALA A 367 6.48 -4.43 -39.76
CA ALA A 367 7.36 -5.28 -40.57
C ALA A 367 8.22 -6.13 -39.63
N GLY A 368 8.16 -7.45 -39.82
CA GLY A 368 8.91 -8.42 -39.05
C GLY A 368 10.38 -8.49 -39.48
N CYS A 369 11.24 -8.86 -38.53
CA CYS A 369 12.50 -9.51 -38.85
C CYS A 369 12.83 -10.57 -37.81
N ARG A 370 12.81 -11.82 -38.26
CA ARG A 370 13.31 -13.01 -37.56
C ARG A 370 14.83 -12.95 -37.54
N ARG A 371 15.47 -13.15 -36.38
CA ARG A 371 16.78 -13.82 -36.33
C ARG A 371 16.83 -14.83 -35.19
N ARG A 372 17.13 -16.07 -35.60
CA ARG A 372 17.49 -17.21 -34.75
C ARG A 372 18.94 -17.05 -34.31
N GLY A 373 19.23 -17.40 -33.07
CA GLY A 373 20.59 -17.54 -32.56
C GLY A 373 20.63 -18.66 -31.53
N HIS A 374 21.01 -19.86 -31.98
CA HIS A 374 21.41 -21.00 -31.18
C HIS A 374 22.74 -20.70 -30.47
N TRP A 375 22.83 -20.81 -29.14
CA TRP A 375 24.10 -21.08 -28.45
C TRP A 375 23.88 -22.00 -27.24
N SER A 376 24.94 -22.72 -26.92
CA SER A 376 24.98 -24.11 -26.51
C SER A 376 25.04 -24.32 -25.00
N ARG A 377 24.62 -25.52 -24.59
CA ARG A 377 24.75 -26.09 -23.24
C ARG A 377 26.22 -26.24 -22.83
N GLY A 378 26.53 -25.87 -21.59
CA GLY A 378 27.73 -26.31 -20.87
C GLY A 378 27.35 -26.75 -19.45
N ARG A 379 27.31 -28.06 -19.21
CA ARG A 379 27.14 -28.67 -17.88
C ARG A 379 28.48 -28.64 -17.13
N ARG A 380 28.48 -28.26 -15.85
CA ARG A 380 29.43 -28.78 -14.86
C ARG A 380 28.67 -29.09 -13.57
N THR A 381 28.69 -30.37 -13.22
CA THR A 381 28.23 -30.98 -11.99
C THR A 381 29.35 -30.93 -10.96
N THR A 382 29.12 -30.34 -9.80
CA THR A 382 29.86 -30.64 -8.57
C THR A 382 28.86 -30.69 -7.42
N SER A 383 28.73 -31.88 -6.84
CA SER A 383 27.99 -32.13 -5.59
C SER A 383 28.84 -31.74 -4.39
N PRO A 384 28.21 -31.33 -3.28
CA PRO A 384 28.66 -31.81 -1.99
C PRO A 384 27.54 -32.32 -1.06
N MET A 385 28.01 -33.17 -0.15
CA MET A 385 27.36 -33.98 0.90
C MET A 385 26.36 -33.25 1.82
N PRO A 386 25.48 -34.00 2.52
CA PRO A 386 24.43 -33.45 3.37
C PRO A 386 24.93 -33.11 4.79
N CYS A 387 24.65 -31.89 5.26
CA CYS A 387 24.74 -31.53 6.67
C CYS A 387 23.36 -31.67 7.33
N SER A 388 23.27 -32.61 8.26
CA SER A 388 22.16 -32.83 9.18
C SER A 388 22.12 -31.72 10.23
N SER A 389 21.01 -30.98 10.38
CA SER A 389 20.71 -30.13 11.55
C SER A 389 19.28 -29.57 11.54
N PRO A 390 18.73 -29.13 12.69
CA PRO A 390 17.41 -29.51 13.17
C PRO A 390 16.26 -28.59 12.72
N ARG A 391 15.21 -29.18 12.11
CA ARG A 391 13.98 -28.50 11.69
C ARG A 391 12.89 -28.61 12.75
N VAL A 392 12.95 -27.86 13.86
CA VAL A 392 11.74 -27.62 14.68
C VAL A 392 11.66 -26.20 15.26
N ALA A 393 12.78 -25.53 15.58
CA ALA A 393 12.75 -24.23 16.26
C ALA A 393 12.58 -22.98 15.34
N VAL A 394 12.82 -23.09 14.03
CA VAL A 394 12.83 -21.94 13.11
C VAL A 394 11.42 -21.49 12.68
N GLY A 395 10.42 -22.38 12.76
CA GLY A 395 9.03 -22.08 12.35
C GLY A 395 8.34 -21.03 13.21
N LEU A 396 8.52 -21.09 14.54
CA LEU A 396 7.82 -20.20 15.49
C LEU A 396 8.34 -18.75 15.45
N ALA A 397 9.63 -18.53 15.17
CA ALA A 397 10.20 -17.19 15.06
C ALA A 397 9.78 -16.47 13.76
N ALA A 398 9.70 -17.22 12.64
CA ALA A 398 9.18 -16.72 11.38
C ALA A 398 7.68 -16.38 11.47
N GLN A 399 6.90 -17.19 12.17
CA GLN A 399 5.48 -16.96 12.40
C GLN A 399 5.23 -15.74 13.29
N ARG A 400 6.03 -15.52 14.35
CA ARG A 400 5.94 -14.32 15.21
C ARG A 400 6.29 -13.03 14.47
N SER A 401 7.29 -13.06 13.58
CA SER A 401 7.65 -11.90 12.74
C SER A 401 6.58 -11.61 11.68
N ALA A 402 6.02 -12.65 11.06
CA ALA A 402 4.91 -12.53 10.11
C ALA A 402 3.63 -11.99 10.78
N THR A 403 3.27 -12.47 11.98
CA THR A 403 2.10 -12.00 12.72
C THR A 403 2.25 -10.55 13.19
N THR A 404 3.46 -10.14 13.59
CA THR A 404 3.74 -8.75 13.99
C THR A 404 3.63 -7.81 12.78
N MET A 405 4.24 -8.17 11.65
CA MET A 405 4.18 -7.40 10.39
C MET A 405 2.77 -7.37 9.80
N ALA A 406 2.04 -8.48 9.82
CA ALA A 406 0.64 -8.55 9.41
C ALA A 406 -0.27 -7.70 10.31
N THR A 407 0.02 -7.62 11.62
CA THR A 407 -0.72 -6.78 12.57
C THR A 407 -0.44 -5.30 12.38
N ILE A 408 0.80 -4.92 12.07
CA ILE A 408 1.16 -3.52 11.73
C ILE A 408 0.53 -3.12 10.39
N ALA A 409 0.62 -3.98 9.37
CA ALA A 409 0.01 -3.75 8.07
C ALA A 409 -1.53 -3.65 8.18
N GLN A 410 -2.18 -4.51 8.96
CA GLN A 410 -3.63 -4.45 9.20
C GLN A 410 -4.05 -3.27 10.08
N ARG A 411 -3.32 -2.89 11.14
CA ARG A 411 -3.63 -1.67 11.90
C ARG A 411 -3.56 -0.43 11.00
N LYS A 412 -2.63 -0.41 10.04
CA LYS A 412 -2.55 0.65 9.03
C LYS A 412 -3.69 0.55 8.00
N ILE A 413 -4.04 -0.64 7.49
CA ILE A 413 -5.19 -0.84 6.58
C ILE A 413 -6.52 -0.50 7.27
N LEU A 414 -6.68 -0.83 8.56
CA LEU A 414 -7.85 -0.48 9.37
C LEU A 414 -7.90 1.02 9.66
N ARG A 415 -6.77 1.67 10.02
CA ARG A 415 -6.70 3.15 10.13
C ARG A 415 -6.99 3.84 8.79
N TRP A 416 -6.55 3.25 7.68
CA TRP A 416 -6.80 3.74 6.33
C TRP A 416 -8.28 3.57 5.94
N ARG A 417 -8.94 2.48 6.35
CA ARG A 417 -10.39 2.26 6.21
C ARG A 417 -11.23 3.16 7.13
N GLN A 418 -10.78 3.44 8.35
CA GLN A 418 -11.48 4.31 9.32
C GLN A 418 -11.46 5.80 8.91
N ARG A 419 -10.52 6.22 8.05
CA ARG A 419 -10.48 7.57 7.46
C ARG A 419 -11.38 7.76 6.24
N MET A 420 -12.12 6.73 5.81
CA MET A 420 -13.13 6.84 4.76
C MET A 420 -14.53 6.81 5.40
N PRO A 421 -15.41 7.80 5.17
CA PRO A 421 -16.76 7.80 5.70
C PRO A 421 -17.59 6.74 4.95
N CYS A 422 -17.63 5.51 5.46
CA CYS A 422 -18.65 4.55 5.08
C CYS A 422 -19.94 4.90 5.82
N LEU A 423 -20.89 5.45 5.06
CA LEU A 423 -22.31 5.60 5.35
C LEU A 423 -22.81 4.59 6.41
N ARG A 424 -23.14 5.12 7.60
CA ARG A 424 -24.19 4.53 8.44
C ARG A 424 -25.47 4.53 7.61
N ARG A 425 -25.82 3.39 7.00
CA ARG A 425 -27.19 3.16 6.54
C ARG A 425 -28.06 3.05 7.80
N SER A 426 -28.69 4.16 8.16
CA SER A 426 -29.83 4.17 9.06
C SER A 426 -30.94 3.32 8.44
N ASN A 427 -31.48 2.39 9.22
CA ASN A 427 -32.81 1.83 8.99
C ASN A 427 -33.82 2.99 8.86
N ARG A 428 -34.18 3.36 7.64
CA ARG A 428 -35.43 4.08 7.36
C ARG A 428 -36.25 3.19 6.43
N ARG A 429 -37.47 2.87 6.89
CA ARG A 429 -38.50 2.18 6.10
C ARG A 429 -38.80 3.01 4.84
N PRO A 430 -39.11 2.38 3.70
CA PRO A 430 -39.58 3.12 2.53
C PRO A 430 -40.97 3.72 2.80
N PRO A 431 -41.29 4.92 2.29
CA PRO A 431 -42.66 5.42 2.30
C PRO A 431 -43.48 4.67 1.23
N GLU A 432 -44.73 4.41 1.58
CA GLU A 432 -45.79 3.92 0.70
C GLU A 432 -45.95 4.88 -0.48
N TRP A 433 -45.95 4.33 -1.70
CA TRP A 433 -46.33 5.06 -2.90
C TRP A 433 -47.83 4.94 -3.09
N VAL A 434 -48.54 6.04 -2.85
CA VAL A 434 -49.93 6.25 -3.26
C VAL A 434 -49.95 6.53 -4.77
N GLY A 435 -50.90 5.90 -5.46
CA GLY A 435 -51.01 5.86 -6.90
C GLY A 435 -51.26 7.20 -7.58
N ALA A 436 -50.74 7.33 -8.79
CA ALA A 436 -51.15 8.34 -9.76
C ALA A 436 -51.79 7.62 -10.96
N GLN A 437 -53.08 7.91 -11.15
CA GLN A 437 -53.87 7.52 -12.31
C GLN A 437 -53.33 8.24 -13.55
N PHE A 438 -53.12 7.51 -14.65
CA PHE A 438 -53.02 8.09 -15.98
C PHE A 438 -54.25 7.69 -16.78
N SER A 439 -55.04 8.70 -17.12
CA SER A 439 -56.16 8.68 -18.04
C SER A 439 -55.66 8.54 -19.48
N THR A 440 -56.08 7.48 -20.17
CA THR A 440 -55.94 7.34 -21.61
C THR A 440 -57.20 7.87 -22.29
N THR A 441 -57.07 9.01 -22.97
CA THR A 441 -58.05 9.53 -23.93
C THR A 441 -58.04 8.69 -25.20
N SER A 442 -59.21 8.13 -25.51
CA SER A 442 -59.60 7.57 -26.80
C SER A 442 -59.73 8.67 -27.86
N SER A 443 -59.14 8.47 -29.04
CA SER A 443 -59.51 9.20 -30.26
C SER A 443 -59.76 8.21 -31.38
N SER A 444 -61.01 8.18 -31.82
CA SER A 444 -61.57 7.49 -32.97
C SER A 444 -61.73 8.46 -34.14
N ALA A 445 -61.32 8.07 -35.35
CA ALA A 445 -61.89 8.43 -36.66
C ALA A 445 -60.97 7.76 -37.73
N SER A 446 -61.38 6.75 -38.51
CA SER A 446 -62.44 6.65 -39.52
C SER A 446 -62.15 7.44 -40.81
N ALA A 447 -61.70 6.74 -41.85
CA ALA A 447 -62.22 6.70 -43.23
C ALA A 447 -61.37 5.75 -44.07
#